data_AF-A0A6M1YEB4-F1
#
_entry.id   AF-A0A6M1YEB4-F1
#
_cell.length_a   1.000
_cell.length_b   1.000
_cell.length_c   1.000
_cell.angle_alpha   90.00
_cell.angle_beta   90.00
_cell.angle_gamma   90.00
#
_symmetry.space_group_name_H-M   'P 1'
#
loop_
_entity.id
_entity.type
_entity.pdbx_description
1 polymer ?
#
loop_
_entity_poly.entity_id
_entity_poly.type
_entity_poly.pdbx_seq_one_letter_code
_entity_poly.pdbx_strand_id
1 'polypeptide(L)'
;MIRFFLKSVFIFFLFSNAFAIIVGNPSDPGLFLDGIFTSKAKNSSIRASYLYNNIYKAKYLNNLNLKAKSDVKMKIIASVLTFNVYNRLDLYTILGKANYEFLDVNDALSFSDAAFAWGAGLKLLLFKGKNIDFSFDGQYFSTKQRFDFFVVEKLIYNLMGPFKHHLEEIQGSFAISYKTPFLIPYIGATFIYTLNTDYFPY
;
A
#
# COMPACT_ATOMS: atom_id res chain seq x y z
N MET A 1 18.61 26.88 -17.80
CA MET A 1 19.22 26.42 -16.53
C MET A 1 18.29 25.53 -15.71
N ILE A 2 17.07 25.96 -15.35
CA ILE A 2 16.07 25.16 -14.58
C ILE A 2 15.73 23.80 -15.21
N ARG A 3 15.58 23.72 -16.54
CA ARG A 3 15.32 22.46 -17.25
C ARG A 3 16.45 21.43 -17.13
N PHE A 4 17.70 21.89 -17.00
CA PHE A 4 18.85 21.01 -16.86
C PHE A 4 18.95 20.49 -15.42
N PHE A 5 18.76 21.37 -14.44
CA PHE A 5 18.70 21.01 -13.02
C PHE A 5 17.59 19.99 -12.71
N LEU A 6 16.38 20.18 -13.25
CA LEU A 6 15.27 19.25 -13.07
C LEU A 6 15.55 17.86 -13.69
N LYS A 7 16.24 17.81 -14.83
CA LYS A 7 16.68 16.54 -15.45
C LYS A 7 17.72 15.83 -14.59
N SER A 8 18.69 16.56 -14.04
CA SER A 8 19.73 15.99 -13.18
C SER A 8 19.18 15.44 -11.87
N VAL A 9 18.24 16.14 -11.24
CA VAL A 9 17.54 15.68 -10.04
C VAL A 9 16.74 14.41 -10.34
N PHE A 10 16.05 14.36 -11.47
CA PHE A 10 15.31 13.16 -11.89
C PHE A 10 16.22 11.94 -12.10
N ILE A 11 17.39 12.12 -12.72
CA ILE A 11 18.37 11.04 -12.91
C ILE A 11 18.95 10.57 -11.57
N PHE A 12 19.25 11.48 -10.65
CA PHE A 12 19.77 11.13 -9.32
C PHE A 12 18.78 10.24 -8.53
N PHE A 13 17.49 10.53 -8.69
CA PHE A 13 16.40 9.81 -8.03
C PHE A 13 16.09 8.43 -8.65
N LEU A 14 16.45 8.18 -9.91
CA LEU A 14 16.35 6.85 -10.53
C LEU A 14 17.29 5.81 -9.90
N PHE A 15 18.34 6.24 -9.19
CA PHE A 15 19.32 5.35 -8.57
C PHE A 15 19.15 5.19 -7.06
N SER A 16 18.12 5.79 -6.44
CA SER A 16 17.87 5.58 -5.02
C SER A 16 17.11 4.27 -4.81
N ASN A 17 17.61 3.41 -3.93
CA ASN A 17 16.94 2.17 -3.50
C ASN A 17 15.74 2.51 -2.59
N ALA A 18 14.72 3.16 -3.15
CA ALA A 18 13.48 3.47 -2.44
C ALA A 18 12.57 2.24 -2.47
N PHE A 19 12.38 1.62 -1.31
CA PHE A 19 11.38 0.57 -1.12
C PHE A 19 9.99 1.22 -1.12
N ALA A 20 9.14 0.87 -2.07
CA ALA A 20 7.79 1.44 -2.17
C ALA A 20 6.75 0.33 -2.35
N ILE A 21 5.82 0.24 -1.39
CA ILE A 21 4.46 -0.24 -1.63
C ILE A 21 3.76 0.82 -2.49
N ILE A 22 2.89 0.35 -3.39
CA ILE A 22 2.20 1.07 -4.48
C ILE A 22 2.06 2.58 -4.21
N VAL A 23 3.01 3.35 -4.73
CA VAL A 23 2.85 4.81 -4.88
C VAL A 23 2.01 5.02 -6.12
N GLY A 24 0.77 5.46 -5.95
CA GLY A 24 -0.06 5.88 -7.07
C GLY A 24 0.59 7.05 -7.81
N ASN A 25 0.63 7.01 -9.14
CA ASN A 25 1.22 8.09 -9.96
C ASN A 25 0.57 9.46 -9.62
N PRO A 26 1.35 10.50 -9.27
CA PRO A 26 0.84 11.85 -8.93
C PRO A 26 0.10 12.56 -10.06
N SER A 27 0.61 12.41 -11.29
CA SER A 27 -0.02 12.93 -12.50
C SER A 27 -1.24 12.12 -12.90
N ASP A 28 -1.50 11.03 -12.18
CA ASP A 28 -2.64 10.17 -12.35
C ASP A 28 -3.48 10.14 -11.07
N PRO A 29 -4.16 11.25 -10.70
CA PRO A 29 -5.37 11.15 -9.87
C PRO A 29 -6.46 10.32 -10.59
N GLY A 30 -6.19 9.92 -11.83
CA GLY A 30 -7.05 9.16 -12.72
C GLY A 30 -6.68 7.70 -12.96
N LEU A 31 -5.80 7.07 -12.17
CA LEU A 31 -5.49 5.63 -12.32
C LEU A 31 -6.72 4.72 -12.00
N PHE A 32 -7.87 5.35 -11.73
CA PHE A 32 -9.20 4.73 -11.65
C PHE A 32 -10.23 5.40 -12.56
N LEU A 33 -9.87 6.24 -13.53
CA LEU A 33 -10.82 6.85 -14.48
C LEU A 33 -11.58 5.78 -15.28
N ASP A 34 -11.00 4.60 -15.43
CA ASP A 34 -11.67 3.40 -15.92
C ASP A 34 -12.01 2.45 -14.76
N GLY A 35 -12.92 2.88 -13.89
CA GLY A 35 -13.64 1.97 -12.99
C GLY A 35 -14.74 1.24 -13.75
N ILE A 36 -15.26 0.13 -13.20
CA ILE A 36 -16.42 -0.59 -13.79
C ILE A 36 -17.62 0.38 -13.90
N PHE A 37 -17.69 1.35 -12.98
CA PHE A 37 -18.64 2.46 -13.00
C PHE A 37 -17.92 3.78 -12.73
N THR A 38 -18.19 4.80 -13.55
CA THR A 38 -17.63 6.15 -13.44
C THR A 38 -18.72 7.16 -13.77
N SER A 39 -18.98 8.10 -12.85
CA SER A 39 -19.86 9.24 -13.12
C SER A 39 -19.05 10.34 -13.81
N LYS A 40 -19.42 10.74 -15.03
CA LYS A 40 -18.72 11.75 -15.85
C LYS A 40 -18.91 13.20 -15.37
N ALA A 41 -19.30 13.43 -14.12
CA ALA A 41 -19.54 14.77 -13.61
C ALA A 41 -18.22 15.54 -13.38
N LYS A 42 -18.18 16.81 -13.81
CA LYS A 42 -16.97 17.65 -13.79
C LYS A 42 -16.43 17.95 -12.39
N ASN A 43 -17.31 17.98 -11.38
CA ASN A 43 -17.00 18.48 -10.04
C ASN A 43 -16.85 17.36 -9.02
N SER A 44 -17.53 16.23 -9.22
CA SER A 44 -17.44 15.08 -8.34
C SER A 44 -17.70 13.81 -9.12
N SER A 45 -17.02 12.73 -8.76
CA SER A 45 -17.29 11.42 -9.34
C SER A 45 -17.14 10.33 -8.30
N ILE A 46 -17.90 9.25 -8.48
CA ILE A 46 -17.77 8.01 -7.70
C ILE A 46 -17.19 6.97 -8.64
N ARG A 47 -16.26 6.17 -8.13
CA ARG A 47 -15.56 5.11 -8.85
C ARG A 47 -15.50 3.86 -8.00
N ALA A 48 -15.78 2.71 -8.61
CA ALA A 48 -15.56 1.42 -7.99
C ALA A 48 -14.50 0.65 -8.79
N SER A 49 -13.48 0.12 -8.11
CA SER A 49 -12.39 -0.63 -8.70
C SER A 49 -12.06 -1.87 -7.88
N TYR A 50 -11.27 -2.78 -8.47
CA TYR A 50 -10.79 -3.99 -7.83
C TYR A 50 -9.28 -3.87 -7.60
N LEU A 51 -8.84 -4.21 -6.41
CA LEU A 51 -7.45 -4.20 -5.97
C LEU A 51 -6.97 -5.63 -5.76
N TYR A 52 -5.96 -6.01 -6.53
CA TYR A 52 -5.15 -7.19 -6.28
C TYR A 52 -3.72 -6.73 -5.99
N ASN A 53 -3.25 -6.97 -4.77
CA ASN A 53 -1.87 -6.66 -4.38
C ASN A 53 -1.21 -7.93 -3.88
N ASN A 54 -0.01 -8.22 -4.37
CA ASN A 54 0.76 -9.40 -3.97
C ASN A 54 2.22 -9.01 -3.74
N ILE A 55 2.59 -8.86 -2.48
CA ILE A 55 3.93 -8.55 -2.02
C ILE A 55 4.61 -9.87 -1.67
N TYR A 56 5.65 -10.20 -2.42
CA TYR A 56 6.40 -11.45 -2.24
C TYR A 56 7.53 -11.36 -1.21
N LYS A 57 8.01 -10.15 -0.91
CA LYS A 57 9.12 -9.92 0.02
C LYS A 57 9.14 -8.46 0.49
N ALA A 58 8.57 -8.20 1.66
CA ALA A 58 8.79 -6.96 2.41
C ALA A 58 9.73 -7.24 3.57
N LYS A 59 10.75 -6.39 3.76
CA LYS A 59 11.64 -6.49 4.92
C LYS A 59 10.96 -5.81 6.11
N TYR A 60 10.78 -6.54 7.21
CA TYR A 60 10.30 -5.96 8.45
C TYR A 60 11.49 -5.60 9.34
N LEU A 61 11.62 -4.32 9.72
CA LEU A 61 12.61 -3.90 10.71
C LEU A 61 11.96 -3.94 12.08
N ASN A 62 12.35 -4.90 12.90
CA ASN A 62 11.83 -5.04 14.25
C ASN A 62 12.56 -4.06 15.20
N ASN A 63 11.80 -3.26 15.95
CA ASN A 63 12.33 -2.35 16.97
C ASN A 63 12.98 -3.07 18.16
N LEU A 64 12.76 -4.39 18.31
CA LEU A 64 13.27 -5.18 19.43
C LEU A 64 14.73 -5.66 19.26
N ASN A 65 15.46 -5.20 18.23
CA ASN A 65 16.87 -5.55 18.02
C ASN A 65 17.15 -7.07 17.95
N LEU A 66 16.11 -7.87 17.70
CA LEU A 66 16.23 -9.30 17.47
C LEU A 66 16.86 -9.48 16.08
N LYS A 67 17.95 -10.24 16.00
CA LYS A 67 18.69 -10.53 14.75
C LYS A 67 17.85 -11.27 13.68
N ALA A 68 16.60 -11.60 13.98
CA ALA A 68 15.67 -12.25 13.07
C ALA A 68 15.29 -11.28 11.93
N LYS A 69 15.72 -11.62 10.71
CA LYS A 69 15.28 -10.94 9.49
C LYS A 69 14.03 -11.66 9.01
N SER A 70 12.86 -11.21 9.44
CA SER A 70 11.61 -11.71 8.90
C SER A 70 11.27 -11.02 7.58
N ASP A 71 11.13 -11.81 6.52
CA ASP A 71 10.47 -11.39 5.29
C ASP A 71 8.95 -11.52 5.50
N VAL A 72 8.19 -10.58 4.97
CA VAL A 72 6.73 -10.60 5.02
C VAL A 72 6.19 -10.74 3.60
N LYS A 73 5.29 -11.70 3.41
CA LYS A 73 4.42 -11.74 2.24
C LYS A 73 3.06 -11.18 2.60
N MET A 74 2.46 -10.48 1.66
CA MET A 74 1.11 -9.96 1.82
C MET A 74 0.34 -10.14 0.52
N LYS A 75 -0.87 -10.67 0.62
CA LYS A 75 -1.81 -10.79 -0.49
C LYS A 75 -3.11 -10.10 -0.12
N ILE A 76 -3.51 -9.10 -0.89
CA ILE A 76 -4.79 -8.39 -0.73
C ILE A 76 -5.65 -8.63 -1.97
N ILE A 77 -6.91 -9.00 -1.71
CA ILE A 77 -7.98 -9.05 -2.69
C ILE A 77 -9.11 -8.16 -2.16
N ALA A 78 -9.30 -6.98 -2.74
CA ALA A 78 -10.25 -6.00 -2.22
C ALA A 78 -10.99 -5.25 -3.32
N SER A 79 -12.14 -4.71 -2.96
CA SER A 79 -12.83 -3.69 -3.74
C SER A 79 -12.48 -2.31 -3.16
N VAL A 80 -12.33 -1.33 -4.03
CA VAL A 80 -12.05 0.05 -3.66
C VAL A 80 -13.18 0.92 -4.16
N LEU A 81 -13.75 1.72 -3.26
CA LEU A 81 -14.73 2.75 -3.60
C LEU A 81 -14.07 4.11 -3.39
N THR A 82 -14.01 4.90 -4.45
CA THR A 82 -13.36 6.20 -4.47
C THR A 82 -14.36 7.29 -4.81
N PHE A 83 -14.40 8.33 -3.99
CA PHE A 83 -15.10 9.58 -4.24
C PHE A 83 -14.08 10.66 -4.58
N ASN A 84 -14.16 11.16 -5.81
CA ASN A 84 -13.32 12.25 -6.30
C ASN A 84 -14.04 13.58 -6.19
N VAL A 85 -13.30 14.62 -5.81
CA VAL A 85 -13.75 16.01 -5.74
C VAL A 85 -12.80 16.88 -6.56
N TYR A 86 -13.36 17.56 -7.57
CA TYR A 86 -12.69 18.48 -8.49
C TYR A 86 -11.41 17.94 -9.16
N ASN A 87 -11.28 16.62 -9.35
CA ASN A 87 -10.06 15.99 -9.85
C ASN A 87 -8.80 16.38 -9.06
N ARG A 88 -8.96 16.70 -7.77
CA ARG A 88 -7.87 17.12 -6.87
C ARG A 88 -7.81 16.29 -5.60
N LEU A 89 -8.95 15.89 -5.07
CA LEU A 89 -9.04 15.07 -3.87
C LEU A 89 -9.76 13.77 -4.21
N ASP A 90 -9.12 12.65 -3.92
CA ASP A 90 -9.75 11.35 -3.88
C ASP A 90 -9.87 10.94 -2.42
N LEU A 91 -11.08 10.59 -1.99
CA LEU A 91 -11.34 9.88 -0.74
C LEU A 91 -11.69 8.45 -1.11
N TYR A 92 -11.03 7.47 -0.52
CA TYR A 92 -11.28 6.08 -0.88
C TYR A 92 -11.40 5.18 0.32
N THR A 93 -12.15 4.10 0.15
CA THR A 93 -12.30 3.01 1.11
C THR A 93 -11.96 1.70 0.44
N ILE A 94 -11.32 0.81 1.18
CA ILE A 94 -10.89 -0.50 0.75
C ILE A 94 -11.65 -1.51 1.59
N LEU A 95 -12.30 -2.48 0.96
CA LEU A 95 -13.02 -3.57 1.64
C LEU A 95 -12.71 -4.87 0.93
N GLY A 96 -12.23 -5.87 1.68
CA GLY A 96 -11.83 -7.13 1.07
C GLY A 96 -11.27 -8.13 2.04
N LYS A 97 -10.33 -8.92 1.54
CA LYS A 97 -9.59 -9.90 2.31
C LYS A 97 -8.09 -9.69 2.15
N ALA A 98 -7.36 -9.90 3.24
CA ALA A 98 -5.91 -9.88 3.26
C ALA A 98 -5.37 -11.16 3.89
N ASN A 99 -4.29 -11.69 3.31
CA ASN A 99 -3.47 -12.73 3.90
C ASN A 99 -2.06 -12.17 4.11
N TYR A 100 -1.49 -12.35 5.30
CA TYR A 100 -0.09 -12.03 5.56
C TYR A 100 0.64 -13.35 5.80
N GLU A 101 1.94 -13.42 5.54
CA GLU A 101 2.79 -14.55 5.92
C GLU A 101 4.12 -14.01 6.41
N PHE A 102 4.56 -14.40 7.61
CA PHE A 102 5.88 -14.05 8.13
C PHE A 102 6.83 -15.22 7.86
N LEU A 103 7.88 -14.97 7.10
CA LEU A 103 8.89 -15.95 6.72
C LEU A 103 10.21 -15.61 7.41
N ASP A 104 10.77 -16.57 8.12
CA ASP A 104 12.17 -16.59 8.55
C ASP A 104 12.92 -17.72 7.82
N VAL A 105 14.25 -17.67 7.84
CA VAL A 105 15.15 -18.52 7.03
C VAL A 105 14.94 -20.03 7.29
N ASN A 106 14.51 -20.41 8.49
CA ASN A 106 14.26 -21.80 8.89
C ASN A 106 12.84 -22.07 9.42
N ASP A 107 12.07 -21.01 9.70
CA ASP A 107 10.76 -21.08 10.34
C ASP A 107 9.76 -20.21 9.57
N ALA A 108 8.56 -20.73 9.34
CA ALA A 108 7.49 -19.99 8.66
C ALA A 108 6.26 -19.88 9.56
N LEU A 109 5.88 -18.63 9.83
CA LEU A 109 4.61 -18.25 10.41
C LEU A 109 3.63 -18.05 9.26
N SER A 110 2.90 -19.10 8.90
CA SER A 110 2.00 -19.10 7.77
C SER A 110 0.56 -19.00 8.26
N PHE A 111 -0.18 -18.06 7.67
CA PHE A 111 -1.57 -17.79 7.97
C PHE A 111 -2.37 -18.47 6.86
N SER A 112 -3.29 -19.35 7.24
CA SER A 112 -3.98 -20.19 6.26
C SER A 112 -5.13 -19.43 5.60
N ASP A 113 -5.78 -18.53 6.34
CA ASP A 113 -7.02 -17.92 5.92
C ASP A 113 -6.90 -16.41 5.67
N ALA A 114 -7.33 -16.02 4.46
CA ALA A 114 -7.52 -14.62 4.12
C ALA A 114 -8.62 -14.02 4.99
N ALA A 115 -8.24 -13.13 5.90
CA ALA A 115 -9.16 -12.49 6.83
C ALA A 115 -9.77 -11.23 6.24
N PHE A 116 -10.93 -10.82 6.77
CA PHE A 116 -11.53 -9.55 6.41
C PHE A 116 -10.56 -8.40 6.70
N ALA A 117 -10.39 -7.54 5.70
CA ALA A 117 -9.56 -6.37 5.79
C ALA A 117 -10.34 -5.15 5.28
N TRP A 118 -10.09 -4.02 5.92
CA TRP A 118 -10.65 -2.74 5.51
C TRP A 118 -9.61 -1.65 5.60
N GLY A 119 -9.83 -0.58 4.85
CA GLY A 119 -8.99 0.60 4.91
C GLY A 119 -9.73 1.83 4.43
N ALA A 120 -9.17 2.98 4.73
CA ALA A 120 -9.63 4.25 4.22
C ALA A 120 -8.41 5.12 3.96
N GLY A 121 -8.49 5.93 2.92
CA GLY A 121 -7.40 6.81 2.56
C GLY A 121 -7.86 8.01 1.77
N LEU A 122 -6.90 8.87 1.50
CA LEU A 122 -7.08 10.03 0.66
C LEU A 122 -5.85 10.25 -0.21
N LYS A 123 -6.09 10.72 -1.42
CA LYS A 123 -5.04 11.20 -2.31
C LYS A 123 -5.35 12.64 -2.70
N LEU A 124 -4.36 13.51 -2.51
CA LEU A 124 -4.47 14.94 -2.70
C LEU A 124 -3.45 15.43 -3.73
N LEU A 125 -3.94 16.07 -4.78
CA LEU A 125 -3.12 16.81 -5.74
C LEU A 125 -2.77 18.18 -5.16
N LEU A 126 -1.60 18.27 -4.53
CA LEU A 126 -1.10 19.48 -3.88
C LEU A 126 -0.75 20.57 -4.89
N PHE A 127 -0.14 20.20 -6.02
CA PHE A 127 0.21 21.13 -7.08
C PHE A 127 -0.03 20.52 -8.45
N LYS A 128 -0.64 21.31 -9.35
CA LYS A 128 -0.90 20.96 -10.75
C LYS A 128 -0.31 22.03 -11.66
N GLY A 129 0.84 21.73 -12.24
CA GLY A 129 1.51 22.56 -13.23
C GLY A 129 1.17 22.15 -14.66
N LYS A 130 1.77 22.82 -15.63
CA LYS A 130 1.66 22.43 -17.05
C LYS A 130 2.28 21.05 -17.30
N ASN A 131 3.47 20.83 -16.73
CA ASN A 131 4.25 19.60 -16.92
C ASN A 131 4.63 18.92 -15.59
N ILE A 132 4.36 19.51 -14.43
CA ILE A 132 4.80 18.98 -13.13
C ILE A 132 3.58 18.88 -12.23
N ASP A 133 3.35 17.69 -11.66
CA ASP A 133 2.32 17.46 -10.67
C ASP A 133 2.95 16.90 -9.39
N PHE A 134 2.46 17.36 -8.24
CA PHE A 134 2.88 16.91 -6.92
C PHE A 134 1.66 16.46 -6.13
N SER A 135 1.73 15.28 -5.53
CA SER A 135 0.63 14.70 -4.76
C SER A 135 1.10 14.15 -3.42
N PHE A 136 0.13 14.03 -2.53
CA PHE A 136 0.20 13.28 -1.29
C PHE A 136 -0.83 12.14 -1.33
N ASP A 137 -0.49 11.00 -0.76
CA ASP A 137 -1.40 9.88 -0.53
C ASP A 137 -1.27 9.44 0.93
N GLY A 138 -2.38 9.26 1.63
CA GLY A 138 -2.43 8.82 3.01
C GLY A 138 -3.48 7.74 3.17
N GLN A 139 -3.12 6.64 3.82
CA GLN A 139 -3.96 5.46 3.97
C GLN A 139 -3.85 4.89 5.38
N TYR A 140 -4.99 4.48 5.92
CA TYR A 140 -5.07 3.55 7.04
C TYR A 140 -5.61 2.21 6.54
N PHE A 141 -5.03 1.11 7.02
CA PHE A 141 -5.44 -0.24 6.69
C PHE A 141 -5.45 -1.11 7.94
N SER A 142 -6.42 -2.02 8.04
CA SER A 142 -6.67 -2.81 9.23
C SER A 142 -7.16 -4.20 8.86
N THR A 143 -6.57 -5.22 9.46
CA THR A 143 -6.99 -6.61 9.29
C THR A 143 -6.84 -7.39 10.58
N LYS A 144 -7.75 -8.32 10.83
CA LYS A 144 -7.73 -9.20 12.00
C LYS A 144 -7.55 -10.64 11.54
N GLN A 145 -6.36 -11.18 11.69
CA GLN A 145 -6.01 -12.52 11.23
C GLN A 145 -5.98 -13.50 12.40
N ARG A 146 -6.24 -14.77 12.11
CA ARG A 146 -6.06 -15.86 13.05
C ARG A 146 -4.84 -16.66 12.61
N PHE A 147 -4.05 -17.11 13.58
CA PHE A 147 -2.96 -18.02 13.33
C PHE A 147 -3.50 -19.45 13.40
N ASP A 148 -3.35 -20.22 12.32
CA ASP A 148 -3.80 -21.62 12.30
C ASP A 148 -2.64 -22.58 12.58
N PHE A 149 -1.43 -22.27 12.08
CA PHE A 149 -0.25 -23.11 12.30
C PHE A 149 1.08 -22.33 12.29
N PHE A 150 2.06 -22.87 13.01
CA PHE A 150 3.47 -22.49 12.90
C PHE A 150 4.23 -23.61 12.19
N VAL A 151 5.12 -23.27 11.28
CA VAL A 151 6.07 -24.21 10.69
C VAL A 151 7.44 -23.95 11.31
N VAL A 152 7.93 -24.90 12.11
CA VAL A 152 9.27 -24.85 12.70
C VAL A 152 10.04 -26.06 12.16
N GLU A 153 11.19 -25.84 11.52
CA GLU A 153 12.00 -26.91 10.93
C GLU A 153 11.22 -27.88 10.00
N LYS A 154 10.27 -27.35 9.21
CA LYS A 154 9.35 -28.10 8.32
C LYS A 154 8.31 -28.97 9.03
N LEU A 155 8.21 -28.90 10.35
CA LEU A 155 7.13 -29.52 11.12
C LEU A 155 5.99 -28.51 11.32
N ILE A 156 4.76 -28.94 11.06
CA ILE A 156 3.55 -28.12 11.20
C ILE A 156 3.00 -28.29 12.61
N TYR A 157 2.96 -27.22 13.37
CA TYR A 157 2.37 -27.15 14.70
C TYR A 157 1.04 -26.40 14.61
N ASN A 158 -0.07 -27.12 14.77
CA ASN A 158 -1.39 -26.51 14.82
C ASN A 158 -1.56 -25.70 16.10
N LEU A 159 -1.94 -24.43 15.96
CA LEU A 159 -2.35 -23.61 17.09
C LEU A 159 -3.84 -23.83 17.31
N MET A 160 -4.20 -24.71 18.24
CA MET A 160 -5.61 -24.90 18.61
C MET A 160 -6.14 -23.80 19.55
N GLY A 161 -5.47 -22.65 19.64
CA GLY A 161 -5.80 -21.56 20.55
C GLY A 161 -6.55 -20.40 19.88
N PRO A 162 -7.26 -19.55 20.64
CA PRO A 162 -8.00 -18.41 20.10
C PRO A 162 -7.09 -17.23 19.72
N PHE A 163 -5.82 -17.48 19.38
CA PHE A 163 -4.82 -16.45 19.16
C PHE A 163 -5.15 -15.64 17.90
N LYS A 164 -5.41 -14.34 18.07
CA LYS A 164 -5.72 -13.43 16.97
C LYS A 164 -4.66 -12.34 16.87
N HIS A 165 -4.27 -12.06 15.64
CA HIS A 165 -3.43 -10.93 15.28
C HIS A 165 -4.31 -9.79 14.80
N HIS A 166 -4.12 -8.59 15.33
CA HIS A 166 -4.65 -7.37 14.75
C HIS A 166 -3.48 -6.58 14.16
N LEU A 167 -3.51 -6.42 12.84
CA LEU A 167 -2.54 -5.62 12.11
C LEU A 167 -3.21 -4.32 11.68
N GLU A 168 -2.56 -3.21 12.00
CA GLU A 168 -2.94 -1.86 11.59
C GLU A 168 -1.76 -1.19 10.90
N GLU A 169 -2.00 -0.58 9.75
CA GLU A 169 -0.99 0.13 8.98
C GLU A 169 -1.44 1.57 8.73
N ILE A 170 -0.54 2.50 9.01
CA ILE A 170 -0.64 3.89 8.58
C ILE A 170 0.42 4.10 7.51
N GLN A 171 -0.02 4.48 6.33
CA GLN A 171 0.81 4.71 5.16
C GLN A 171 0.67 6.17 4.73
N GLY A 172 1.80 6.78 4.37
CA GLY A 172 1.84 8.13 3.82
C GLY A 172 2.85 8.18 2.69
N SER A 173 2.52 8.82 1.58
CA SER A 173 3.46 8.99 0.48
C SER A 173 3.37 10.39 -0.13
N PHE A 174 4.53 10.86 -0.58
CA PHE A 174 4.63 12.05 -1.41
C PHE A 174 5.24 11.64 -2.73
N ALA A 175 4.70 12.18 -3.82
CA ALA A 175 5.23 11.85 -5.12
C ALA A 175 5.12 13.04 -6.08
N ILE A 176 6.13 13.17 -6.94
CA ILE A 176 6.24 14.17 -8.00
C ILE A 176 6.31 13.47 -9.35
N SER A 177 5.71 14.07 -10.35
CA SER A 177 5.67 13.51 -11.71
C SER A 177 5.91 14.59 -12.75
N TYR A 178 6.47 14.19 -13.89
CA TYR A 178 6.74 15.08 -15.01
C TYR A 178 6.02 14.60 -16.26
N LYS A 179 5.06 15.37 -16.78
CA LYS A 179 4.30 15.03 -17.98
C LYS A 179 5.11 15.33 -19.24
N THR A 180 5.32 14.31 -20.05
CA THR A 180 5.76 14.45 -21.44
C THR A 180 4.65 13.98 -22.38
N PRO A 181 4.71 14.26 -23.70
CA PRO A 181 3.72 13.76 -24.64
C PRO A 181 3.63 12.22 -24.73
N PHE A 182 4.69 11.49 -24.34
CA PHE A 182 4.79 10.04 -24.54
C PHE A 182 4.83 9.23 -23.24
N LEU A 183 5.35 9.81 -22.15
CA LEU A 183 5.45 9.17 -20.85
C LEU A 183 5.22 10.17 -19.70
N ILE A 184 4.80 9.65 -18.56
CA ILE A 184 4.62 10.43 -17.34
C ILE A 184 5.44 9.78 -16.23
N PRO A 185 6.78 9.96 -16.22
CA PRO A 185 7.60 9.45 -15.15
C PRO A 185 7.23 10.10 -13.82
N TYR A 186 7.36 9.33 -12.74
CA TYR A 186 7.15 9.80 -11.38
C TYR A 186 8.16 9.18 -10.43
N ILE A 187 8.41 9.89 -9.34
CA ILE A 187 9.07 9.34 -8.17
C ILE A 187 8.26 9.69 -6.93
N GLY A 188 8.21 8.75 -5.99
CA GLY A 188 7.67 8.99 -4.67
C GLY A 188 8.53 8.44 -3.56
N ALA A 189 8.24 8.94 -2.36
CA ALA A 189 8.70 8.39 -1.10
C ALA A 189 7.47 7.94 -0.31
N THR A 190 7.51 6.72 0.19
CA THR A 190 6.46 6.15 1.04
C THR A 190 7.01 5.90 2.43
N PHE A 191 6.23 6.26 3.43
CA PHE A 191 6.40 5.92 4.82
C PHE A 191 5.28 4.96 5.23
N ILE A 192 5.65 3.89 5.93
CA ILE A 192 4.71 2.87 6.41
C ILE A 192 5.04 2.62 7.87
N TYR A 193 4.02 2.73 8.69
CA TYR A 193 4.07 2.40 10.10
C TYR A 193 3.06 1.30 10.37
N THR A 194 3.55 0.17 10.87
CA THR A 194 2.73 -1.01 11.17
C THR A 194 2.67 -1.22 12.68
N LEU A 195 1.46 -1.31 13.20
CA LEU A 195 1.14 -1.71 14.56
C LEU A 195 0.61 -3.14 14.53
N ASN A 196 1.28 -4.01 15.28
CA ASN A 196 0.90 -5.41 15.43
C ASN A 196 0.49 -5.64 16.87
N THR A 197 -0.76 -6.06 17.07
CA THR A 197 -1.32 -6.31 18.40
C THR A 197 -1.85 -7.73 18.47
N ASP A 198 -1.28 -8.53 19.37
CA ASP A 198 -1.76 -9.88 19.66
C ASP A 198 -2.82 -9.83 20.76
N TYR A 199 -3.92 -10.56 20.58
CA TYR A 199 -4.98 -10.61 21.60
C TYR A 199 -5.67 -11.97 21.69
N PHE A 200 -6.19 -12.25 22.88
CA PHE A 200 -7.03 -13.40 23.19
C PHE A 200 -8.49 -12.92 23.29
N PRO A 201 -9.39 -13.34 22.39
CA PRO A 201 -10.81 -13.19 22.61
C PRO A 201 -11.21 -14.16 23.72
N TYR A 202 -11.55 -13.59 24.88
CA TYR A 202 -12.17 -14.32 25.99
C TYR A 202 -13.48 -14.97 25.56
#